data_AF-A0A536LC27-F1
#
_entry.id   AF-A0A536LC27-F1
#
_cell.length_a   1.000
_cell.length_b   1.000
_cell.length_c   1.000
_cell.angle_alpha   90.00
_cell.angle_beta   90.00
_cell.angle_gamma   90.00
#
_symmetry.space_group_name_H-M   'P 1'
#
loop_
_entity.id
_entity.type
_entity.pdbx_description
1 polymer ?
#
loop_
_entity_poly.entity_id
_entity_poly.type
_entity_poly.pdbx_seq_one_letter_code
_entity_poly.pdbx_strand_id
1 'polypeptide(L)'
;MALDAEGYGYGSHEEGLERLLTDARVLSPAGIERAAWGWDRHEDPAAMQRFRDAEKAGLRMLEQTNRIQTWDDAKKRILDLTEGRTSLVSWKVEHGDIGHKAERALLGAALGILTRDRLSHEQYVTLVRPMSEALPWLLPEAPPEPRR
;
A
#
# COMPACT_ATOMS: atom_id res chain seq x y z
N MET A 1 14.55 -36.50 3.04
CA MET A 1 13.51 -35.84 2.23
C MET A 1 12.32 -35.61 3.15
N ALA A 2 12.33 -34.46 3.84
CA ALA A 2 11.17 -33.96 4.55
C ALA A 2 10.59 -32.85 3.67
N LEU A 3 9.33 -33.00 3.30
CA LEU A 3 8.55 -31.98 2.61
C LEU A 3 8.28 -30.89 3.64
N ASP A 4 9.11 -29.85 3.65
CA ASP A 4 8.85 -28.67 4.46
C ASP A 4 7.63 -27.96 3.86
N ALA A 5 6.60 -27.85 4.69
CA ALA A 5 5.35 -27.20 4.38
C ALA A 5 5.61 -25.78 3.87
N GLU A 6 5.27 -25.55 2.60
CA GLU A 6 5.20 -24.24 1.96
C GLU A 6 4.08 -23.41 2.61
N GLY A 7 4.32 -22.97 3.84
CA GLY A 7 3.63 -21.83 4.40
C GLY A 7 4.15 -20.60 3.67
N TYR A 8 3.27 -19.94 2.91
CA TYR A 8 3.45 -18.54 2.50
C TYR A 8 3.48 -17.65 3.76
N GLY A 9 4.52 -17.81 4.57
CA GLY A 9 4.81 -17.00 5.73
C GLY A 9 5.23 -15.63 5.21
N TYR A 10 4.31 -14.68 5.27
CA TYR A 10 4.65 -13.28 5.15
C TYR A 10 5.83 -13.01 6.09
N GLY A 11 6.94 -12.52 5.52
CA GLY A 11 8.09 -12.10 6.29
C GLY A 11 7.70 -11.04 7.33
N SER A 12 8.67 -10.69 8.18
CA SER A 12 8.60 -9.53 9.07
C SER A 12 7.96 -8.30 8.38
N HIS A 13 7.35 -7.41 9.17
CA HIS A 13 6.75 -6.17 8.67
C HIS A 13 7.68 -5.41 7.69
N GLU A 14 9.00 -5.50 7.92
CA GLU A 14 10.05 -4.95 7.08
C GLU A 14 10.19 -5.69 5.74
N GLU A 15 10.17 -7.02 5.69
CA GLU A 15 10.19 -7.79 4.44
C GLU A 15 8.97 -7.49 3.57
N GLY A 16 7.78 -7.34 4.18
CA GLY A 16 6.57 -6.92 3.47
C GLY A 16 6.70 -5.52 2.86
N LEU A 17 7.30 -4.59 3.61
CA LEU A 17 7.53 -3.22 3.14
C LEU A 17 8.58 -3.18 2.02
N GLU A 18 9.68 -3.92 2.15
CA GLU A 18 10.70 -4.00 1.10
C GLU A 18 10.16 -4.59 -0.20
N ARG A 19 9.31 -5.62 -0.11
CA ARG A 19 8.60 -6.16 -1.28
C ARG A 19 7.69 -5.11 -1.90
N LEU A 20 6.88 -4.40 -1.11
CA LEU A 20 6.01 -3.33 -1.59
C LEU A 20 6.79 -2.26 -2.37
N LEU A 21 7.92 -1.81 -1.80
CA LEU A 21 8.76 -0.78 -2.43
C LEU A 21 9.46 -1.30 -3.69
N THR A 22 9.88 -2.57 -3.70
CA THR A 22 10.49 -3.20 -4.88
C THR A 22 9.48 -3.34 -6.01
N ASP A 23 8.26 -3.80 -5.72
CA ASP A 23 7.20 -3.94 -6.72
C ASP A 23 6.74 -2.56 -7.23
N ALA A 24 6.62 -1.56 -6.34
CA ALA A 24 6.27 -0.19 -6.72
C ALA A 24 7.29 0.47 -7.67
N ARG A 25 8.58 0.09 -7.58
CA ARG A 25 9.64 0.55 -8.49
C ARG A 25 9.52 -0.04 -9.90
N VAL A 26 8.80 -1.13 -10.09
CA VAL A 26 8.67 -1.76 -11.41
C VAL A 26 7.25 -1.67 -11.97
N LEU A 27 6.37 -0.92 -11.31
CA LEU A 27 5.03 -0.64 -11.81
C LEU A 27 5.09 0.07 -13.16
N SER A 28 4.38 -0.50 -14.13
CA SER A 28 4.11 0.16 -15.41
C SER A 28 3.09 1.30 -15.22
N PRO A 29 2.96 2.22 -16.19
CA PRO A 29 1.91 3.24 -16.16
C PRO A 29 0.51 2.65 -15.92
N ALA A 30 0.18 1.54 -16.59
CA ALA A 30 -1.09 0.83 -16.39
C ALA A 30 -1.28 0.31 -14.95
N GLY A 31 -0.20 -0.06 -14.27
CA GLY A 31 -0.23 -0.44 -12.85
C GLY A 31 -0.46 0.74 -11.93
N ILE A 32 0.17 1.89 -12.22
CA ILE A 32 -0.04 3.15 -11.49
C ILE A 32 -1.49 3.62 -11.63
N GLU A 33 -2.02 3.64 -12.85
CA GLU A 33 -3.45 3.89 -13.10
C GLU A 33 -4.35 2.92 -12.34
N ARG A 34 -3.89 1.70 -12.05
CA ARG A 34 -4.69 0.68 -11.35
C ARG A 34 -4.80 0.98 -9.88
N ALA A 35 -3.68 1.36 -9.26
CA ALA A 35 -3.66 1.84 -7.90
C ALA A 35 -4.51 3.12 -7.76
N ALA A 36 -4.41 4.04 -8.73
CA ALA A 36 -5.21 5.26 -8.75
C ALA A 36 -6.72 4.98 -8.88
N TRP A 37 -7.11 4.08 -9.80
CA TRP A 37 -8.50 3.65 -9.92
C TRP A 37 -9.02 2.95 -8.65
N GLY A 38 -8.17 2.13 -8.02
CA GLY A 38 -8.47 1.54 -6.72
C GLY A 38 -8.73 2.61 -5.65
N TRP A 39 -7.99 3.72 -5.69
CA TRP A 39 -8.20 4.87 -4.81
C TRP A 39 -9.49 5.63 -5.11
N ASP A 40 -9.86 5.83 -6.38
CA ASP A 40 -11.09 6.54 -6.78
C ASP A 40 -12.36 5.92 -6.17
N ARG A 41 -12.37 4.61 -5.98
CA ARG A 41 -13.50 3.91 -5.32
C ARG A 41 -13.68 4.30 -3.85
N HIS A 42 -12.63 4.84 -3.23
CA HIS A 42 -12.67 5.39 -1.88
C HIS A 42 -13.03 6.88 -1.85
N GLU A 43 -13.29 7.54 -2.99
CA GLU A 43 -13.79 8.93 -3.02
C GLU A 43 -15.23 9.07 -2.50
N ASP A 44 -15.99 7.95 -2.38
CA ASP A 44 -17.24 7.95 -1.62
C ASP A 44 -16.99 8.45 -0.18
N PRO A 45 -17.76 9.43 0.33
CA PRO A 45 -17.50 10.02 1.64
C PRO A 45 -17.47 9.01 2.79
N ALA A 46 -18.28 7.95 2.73
CA ALA A 46 -18.29 6.92 3.77
C ALA A 46 -17.08 5.98 3.63
N ALA A 47 -16.68 5.61 2.41
CA ALA A 47 -15.46 4.85 2.17
C ALA A 47 -14.20 5.64 2.58
N MET A 48 -14.13 6.93 2.24
CA MET A 48 -13.05 7.82 2.65
C MET A 48 -12.98 7.97 4.17
N GLN A 49 -14.13 8.02 4.84
CA GLN A 49 -14.18 8.09 6.29
C GLN A 49 -13.62 6.81 6.93
N ARG A 50 -14.03 5.63 6.46
CA ARG A 50 -13.47 4.35 6.93
C ARG A 50 -11.96 4.28 6.70
N PHE A 51 -11.48 4.76 5.56
CA PHE A 51 -10.05 4.83 5.27
C PHE A 51 -9.31 5.70 6.28
N ARG A 52 -9.79 6.93 6.53
CA ARG A 52 -9.19 7.84 7.52
C ARG A 52 -9.22 7.28 8.94
N ASP A 53 -10.26 6.53 9.30
CA ASP A 53 -10.35 5.92 10.61
C ASP A 53 -9.37 4.75 10.76
N ALA A 54 -9.20 3.94 9.71
CA ALA A 54 -8.17 2.89 9.66
C ALA A 54 -6.75 3.49 9.68
N GLU A 55 -6.52 4.60 8.96
CA GLU A 55 -5.24 5.31 8.95
C GLU A 55 -4.90 5.85 10.35
N LYS A 56 -5.85 6.53 11.00
CA LYS A 56 -5.68 7.00 12.39
C LYS A 56 -5.40 5.84 13.35
N ALA A 57 -6.08 4.70 13.19
CA ALA A 57 -5.82 3.53 14.00
C ALA A 57 -4.38 3.02 13.79
N GLY A 58 -3.93 2.90 12.54
CA GLY A 58 -2.58 2.49 12.20
C GLY A 58 -1.51 3.42 12.79
N LEU A 59 -1.66 4.73 12.61
CA LEU A 59 -0.73 5.73 13.17
C LEU A 59 -0.66 5.65 14.69
N ARG A 60 -1.81 5.55 15.39
CA ARG A 60 -1.84 5.37 16.85
C ARG A 60 -1.14 4.09 17.28
N MET A 61 -1.23 3.00 16.51
CA MET A 61 -0.54 1.75 16.84
C MET A 61 0.97 1.90 16.69
N LEU A 62 1.45 2.60 15.68
CA LEU A 62 2.88 2.88 15.51
C LEU A 62 3.42 3.76 16.64
N GLU A 63 2.64 4.74 17.11
CA GLU A 63 2.98 5.56 18.27
C GLU A 63 3.10 4.69 19.54
N GLN A 64 2.10 3.86 19.82
CA GLN A 64 2.08 2.97 20.99
C GLN A 64 3.19 1.93 20.99
N THR A 65 3.68 1.54 19.81
CA THR A 65 4.75 0.55 19.65
C THR A 65 6.13 1.19 19.41
N ASN A 66 6.24 2.52 19.49
CA ASN A 66 7.46 3.28 19.24
C ASN A 66 8.09 2.99 17.86
N ARG A 67 7.26 2.71 16.85
CA ARG A 67 7.64 2.40 15.45
C ARG A 67 7.41 3.57 14.49
N ILE A 68 7.19 4.78 15.02
CA ILE A 68 6.89 5.96 14.19
C ILE A 68 8.04 6.32 13.24
N GLN A 69 9.30 6.10 13.67
CA GLN A 69 10.47 6.36 12.83
C GLN A 69 10.48 5.46 11.58
N THR A 70 10.14 4.18 11.73
CA THR A 70 10.03 3.24 10.59
C THR A 70 8.99 3.72 9.58
N TRP A 71 7.88 4.29 10.06
CA TRP A 71 6.87 4.88 9.20
C TRP A 71 7.34 6.16 8.51
N ASP A 72 8.04 7.05 9.22
CA ASP A 72 8.61 8.26 8.63
C ASP A 72 9.62 7.93 7.53
N ASP A 73 10.47 6.92 7.75
CA ASP A 73 11.43 6.45 6.76
C ASP A 73 10.73 5.81 5.55
N ALA A 74 9.68 5.01 5.78
CA ALA A 74 8.86 4.43 4.72
C ALA A 74 8.19 5.51 3.86
N LYS A 75 7.56 6.51 4.49
CA LYS A 75 6.94 7.65 3.80
C LYS A 75 7.96 8.38 2.93
N LYS A 76 9.13 8.71 3.49
CA LYS A 76 10.17 9.41 2.75
C LYS A 76 10.60 8.63 1.50
N ARG A 77 10.81 7.33 1.63
CA ARG A 77 11.18 6.45 0.52
C ARG A 77 10.10 6.37 -0.56
N ILE A 78 8.82 6.40 -0.16
CA ILE A 78 7.67 6.43 -1.08
C ILE A 78 7.65 7.75 -1.85
N LEU A 79 7.72 8.89 -1.15
CA LEU A 79 7.73 10.22 -1.79
C LEU A 79 8.94 10.41 -2.72
N ASP A 80 10.11 9.90 -2.34
CA ASP A 80 11.31 9.94 -3.20
C ASP A 80 11.13 9.09 -4.48
N LEU A 81 10.33 8.03 -4.41
CA LEU A 81 10.02 7.13 -5.54
C LEU A 81 8.96 7.73 -6.47
N THR A 82 7.95 8.41 -5.94
CA THR A 82 6.80 8.94 -6.68
C THR A 82 7.03 10.37 -7.20
N GLU A 83 7.57 11.26 -6.37
CA GLU A 83 7.68 12.71 -6.65
C GLU A 83 9.13 13.21 -6.76
N GLY A 84 10.11 12.43 -6.28
CA GLY A 84 11.52 12.84 -6.20
C GLY A 84 12.22 13.06 -7.55
N ARG A 85 13.40 13.69 -7.52
CA ARG A 85 14.28 13.83 -8.72
C ARG A 85 14.63 12.46 -9.34
N THR A 86 14.70 11.43 -8.51
CA THR A 86 14.92 10.02 -8.86
C THR A 86 13.64 9.26 -9.23
N SER A 87 12.48 9.93 -9.23
CA SER A 87 11.21 9.31 -9.61
C SER A 87 11.34 8.68 -11.01
N LEU A 88 10.83 7.47 -11.11
CA LEU A 88 10.96 6.65 -12.29
C LEU A 88 10.12 7.23 -13.43
N VAL A 89 10.55 6.97 -14.67
CA VAL A 89 9.90 7.53 -15.87
C VAL A 89 8.40 7.27 -15.86
N SER A 90 7.95 6.09 -15.44
CA SER A 90 6.52 5.74 -15.37
C SER A 90 5.72 6.60 -14.37
N TRP A 91 6.30 6.92 -13.21
CA TRP A 91 5.67 7.80 -12.23
C TRP A 91 5.70 9.27 -12.64
N LYS A 92 6.74 9.69 -13.37
CA LYS A 92 6.84 11.03 -13.98
C LYS A 92 5.88 11.23 -15.15
N VAL A 93 5.60 10.17 -15.92
CA VAL A 93 4.63 10.21 -17.03
C VAL A 93 3.21 10.39 -16.51
N GLU A 94 2.87 9.73 -15.40
CA GLU A 94 1.57 9.85 -14.71
C GLU A 94 1.52 11.03 -13.72
N HIS A 95 2.48 11.96 -13.79
CA HIS A 95 2.54 13.10 -12.87
C HIS A 95 1.28 13.95 -12.99
N GLY A 96 0.58 14.14 -11.86
CA GLY A 96 -0.74 14.76 -11.80
C GLY A 96 -1.66 14.05 -10.80
N ASP A 97 -2.97 14.13 -11.01
CA ASP A 97 -3.98 13.55 -10.11
C ASP A 97 -3.83 12.01 -9.97
N ILE A 98 -3.54 11.31 -11.08
CA ILE A 98 -3.36 9.85 -11.10
C ILE A 98 -2.18 9.43 -10.22
N GLY A 99 -1.02 10.07 -10.39
CA GLY A 99 0.17 9.83 -9.56
C GLY A 99 -0.09 10.04 -8.07
N HIS A 100 -0.75 11.14 -7.68
CA HIS A 100 -1.08 11.41 -6.28
C HIS A 100 -2.06 10.37 -5.69
N LYS A 101 -3.03 9.90 -6.49
CA LYS A 101 -3.98 8.85 -6.06
C LYS A 101 -3.27 7.51 -5.86
N ALA A 102 -2.39 7.13 -6.79
CA ALA A 102 -1.57 5.93 -6.66
C ALA A 102 -0.58 6.00 -5.49
N GLU A 103 -0.02 7.19 -5.21
CA GLU A 103 0.82 7.42 -4.04
C GLU A 103 0.04 7.24 -2.73
N ARG A 104 -1.17 7.81 -2.63
CA ARG A 104 -2.04 7.61 -1.46
C ARG A 104 -2.38 6.14 -1.24
N ALA A 105 -2.64 5.40 -2.32
CA ALA A 105 -2.81 3.96 -2.28
C ALA A 105 -1.55 3.25 -1.74
N LEU A 106 -0.36 3.69 -2.16
CA LEU A 106 0.92 3.13 -1.72
C LEU A 106 1.19 3.39 -0.23
N LEU A 107 0.90 4.61 0.24
CA LEU A 107 1.02 5.00 1.64
C LEU A 107 0.06 4.19 2.53
N GLY A 108 -1.19 4.03 2.10
CA GLY A 108 -2.17 3.17 2.79
C GLY A 108 -1.68 1.74 2.91
N ALA A 109 -1.17 1.17 1.81
CA ALA A 109 -0.66 -0.20 1.80
C ALA A 109 0.56 -0.38 2.73
N ALA A 110 1.49 0.57 2.73
CA ALA A 110 2.65 0.56 3.61
C ALA A 110 2.25 0.63 5.09
N LEU A 111 1.30 1.50 5.44
CA LEU A 111 0.77 1.59 6.80
C LEU A 111 0.09 0.28 7.22
N GLY A 112 -0.73 -0.29 6.34
CA GLY A 112 -1.40 -1.57 6.58
C GLY A 112 -0.40 -2.71 6.82
N ILE A 113 0.67 -2.79 6.02
CA ILE A 113 1.74 -3.78 6.21
C ILE A 113 2.44 -3.58 7.55
N LEU A 114 2.86 -2.36 7.90
CA LEU A 114 3.60 -2.05 9.12
C LEU A 114 2.79 -2.27 10.41
N THR A 115 1.46 -2.27 10.31
CA THR A 115 0.54 -2.39 11.45
C THR A 115 -0.32 -3.65 11.39
N ARG A 116 -0.01 -4.60 10.50
CA ARG A 116 -0.78 -5.82 10.27
C ARG A 116 -0.99 -6.65 11.52
N ASP A 117 -0.03 -6.65 12.44
CA ASP A 117 -0.12 -7.38 13.71
C ASP A 117 -1.14 -6.81 14.71
N ARG A 118 -1.60 -5.56 14.49
CA ARG A 118 -2.43 -4.82 15.45
C ARG A 118 -3.77 -4.34 14.90
N LEU A 119 -3.87 -4.13 13.60
CA LEU A 119 -5.13 -3.73 12.99
C LEU A 119 -6.11 -4.89 12.93
N SER A 120 -7.41 -4.58 12.99
CA SER A 120 -8.41 -5.56 12.59
C SER A 120 -8.22 -5.90 11.11
N HIS A 121 -8.64 -7.10 10.72
CA HIS A 121 -8.56 -7.49 9.31
C HIS A 121 -9.31 -6.52 8.38
N GLU A 122 -10.47 -6.01 8.81
CA GLU A 122 -11.24 -5.02 8.07
C GLU A 122 -10.47 -3.70 7.87
N GLN A 123 -9.78 -3.22 8.91
CA GLN A 123 -8.93 -2.02 8.82
C GLN A 123 -7.75 -2.24 7.88
N TYR A 124 -7.10 -3.41 7.97
CA TYR A 124 -6.02 -3.80 7.06
C TYR A 124 -6.51 -3.78 5.61
N VAL A 125 -7.61 -4.50 5.32
CA VAL A 125 -8.22 -4.55 3.98
C VAL A 125 -8.54 -3.15 3.48
N THR A 126 -9.14 -2.30 4.32
CA THR A 126 -9.47 -0.91 3.96
C THR A 126 -8.23 -0.12 3.50
N LEU A 127 -7.09 -0.29 4.18
CA LEU A 127 -5.85 0.42 3.87
C LEU A 127 -5.16 -0.09 2.60
N VAL A 128 -5.12 -1.41 2.41
CA VAL A 128 -4.36 -2.02 1.30
C VAL A 128 -5.18 -2.14 0.02
N ARG A 129 -6.52 -2.06 0.09
CA ARG A 129 -7.42 -2.32 -1.04
C ARG A 129 -7.07 -1.52 -2.29
N PRO A 130 -6.83 -0.19 -2.23
CA PRO A 130 -6.48 0.58 -3.42
C PRO A 130 -5.24 0.05 -4.16
N MET A 131 -4.18 -0.29 -3.42
CA MET A 131 -2.95 -0.81 -4.01
C MET A 131 -3.06 -2.28 -4.41
N SER A 132 -3.94 -3.06 -3.77
CA SER A 132 -4.15 -4.48 -4.11
C SER A 132 -4.65 -4.69 -5.54
N GLU A 133 -5.32 -3.68 -6.12
CA GLU A 133 -5.73 -3.72 -7.52
C GLU A 133 -4.50 -3.82 -8.44
N ALA A 134 -3.42 -3.10 -8.12
CA ALA A 134 -2.14 -3.16 -8.84
C ALA A 134 -1.23 -4.32 -8.39
N LEU A 135 -1.24 -4.63 -7.08
CA LEU A 135 -0.39 -5.62 -6.42
C LEU A 135 -1.24 -6.66 -5.67
N PRO A 136 -1.72 -7.71 -6.35
CA PRO A 136 -2.72 -8.64 -5.79
C PRO A 136 -2.27 -9.42 -4.55
N TRP A 137 -0.95 -9.53 -4.32
CA TRP A 137 -0.42 -10.24 -3.16
C TRP A 137 -0.73 -9.55 -1.82
N LEU A 138 -1.15 -8.28 -1.84
CA LEU A 138 -1.61 -7.54 -0.67
C LEU A 138 -2.93 -8.08 -0.12
N LEU A 139 -3.81 -8.60 -0.99
CA LEU A 139 -5.09 -9.22 -0.64
C LEU A 139 -5.32 -10.48 -1.48
N PRO A 140 -4.63 -11.59 -1.21
CA PRO A 140 -4.77 -12.82 -1.99
C PRO A 140 -6.20 -13.41 -1.96
N GLU A 141 -6.98 -13.11 -0.93
CA GLU A 141 -8.37 -13.51 -0.78
C GLU A 141 -9.35 -12.72 -1.66
N ALA A 142 -8.92 -11.61 -2.27
CA ALA A 142 -9.76 -10.76 -3.10
C ALA A 142 -9.14 -10.55 -4.49
N PRO A 143 -9.73 -11.08 -5.57
CA PRO A 143 -9.21 -10.84 -6.91
C PRO A 143 -9.34 -9.35 -7.27
N PRO A 144 -8.41 -8.79 -8.06
CA PRO A 144 -8.54 -7.45 -8.62
C PRO A 144 -9.84 -7.32 -9.41
N GLU A 145 -10.50 -6.17 -9.31
CA GLU A 145 -11.74 -5.96 -10.02
C GLU A 145 -11.51 -5.84 -11.55
N PRO A 146 -12.41 -6.38 -12.38
CA PRO A 146 -12.32 -6.21 -13.82
C PRO A 146 -12.53 -4.74 -14.20
N ARG A 147 -11.55 -4.14 -14.86
CA ARG A 147 -11.70 -2.81 -15.48
C ARG A 147 -12.73 -2.90 -16.61
N ARG A 148 -13.78 -2.07 -16.57
CA ARG A 148 -14.75 -1.89 -17.66
C ARG A 148 -14.41 -0.65 -18.47
#